data_AF-A0A0J5JDE4-F1
#
_entry.id   AF-A0A0J5JDE4-F1
#
_cell.length_a   1.000
_cell.length_b   1.000
_cell.length_c   1.000
_cell.angle_alpha   90.00
_cell.angle_beta   90.00
_cell.angle_gamma   90.00
#
_symmetry.space_group_name_H-M   'P 1'
#
loop_
_entity.id
_entity.type
_entity.pdbx_description
1 polymer ?
#
loop_
_entity_poly.entity_id
_entity_poly.type
_entity_poly.pdbx_seq_one_letter_code
_entity_poly.pdbx_strand_id
1 'polypeptide(L)'
;MSSCCKHQPAAGAAASCATPEHHGHDHSGHDHAAHAETPPPANAASARLQLAIPAMDCPTEGQLIAKVLRPLAGVNDLSFNYIERTVTLHHDGVVETEVLVALSAIGMPATLHASAAP
;
A
#
# COMPACT_ATOMS: atom_id res chain seq x y z
N MET A 1 -16.74 30.31 15.82
CA MET A 1 -15.36 30.78 15.57
C MET A 1 -14.52 30.36 16.76
N SER A 2 -14.10 29.09 16.76
CA SER A 2 -13.62 28.40 17.95
C SER A 2 -12.10 28.36 17.99
N SER A 3 -11.57 29.07 19.00
CA SER A 3 -10.37 28.76 19.78
C SER A 3 -9.08 28.42 19.04
N CYS A 4 -8.30 29.46 18.71
CA CYS A 4 -6.88 29.33 18.39
C CYS A 4 -6.09 29.09 19.69
N CYS A 5 -5.50 27.90 19.82
CA CYS A 5 -4.61 27.54 20.93
C CYS A 5 -3.40 28.48 20.99
N LYS A 6 -3.27 29.17 22.14
CA LYS A 6 -2.08 29.93 22.55
C LYS A 6 -0.93 28.97 22.85
N HIS A 7 0.21 29.16 22.18
CA HIS A 7 1.51 28.76 22.72
C HIS A 7 2.46 29.94 22.63
N GLN A 8 2.94 30.39 23.79
CA GLN A 8 4.10 31.26 23.94
C GLN A 8 5.28 30.38 24.36
N PRO A 9 6.50 30.54 23.81
CA PRO A 9 7.69 29.94 24.39
C PRO A 9 8.26 30.89 25.46
N ALA A 10 8.41 30.40 26.69
CA ALA A 10 9.18 31.07 27.73
C ALA A 10 10.62 30.55 27.71
N ALA A 11 11.57 31.48 27.62
CA ALA A 11 13.00 31.23 27.74
C ALA A 11 13.39 30.81 29.17
N GLY A 12 14.32 29.88 29.29
CA GLY A 12 14.86 29.43 30.58
C GLY A 12 16.09 28.53 30.46
N ALA A 13 17.25 29.20 30.36
CA ALA A 13 18.61 28.83 30.78
C ALA A 13 19.09 27.35 30.87
N ALA A 14 20.12 27.09 30.07
CA ALA A 14 21.41 26.45 30.37
C ALA A 14 21.45 25.01 30.95
N ALA A 15 21.83 24.06 30.08
CA ALA A 15 22.75 22.99 30.44
C ALA A 15 23.52 22.46 29.21
N SER A 16 24.82 22.23 29.43
CA SER A 16 25.71 21.34 28.70
C SER A 16 26.30 21.77 27.36
N CYS A 17 27.38 22.54 27.45
CA CYS A 17 28.54 22.36 26.59
C CYS A 17 29.27 21.05 26.95
N ALA A 18 29.10 20.00 26.14
CA ALA A 18 30.09 18.96 25.87
C ALA A 18 29.50 17.99 24.84
N THR A 19 29.99 18.07 23.60
CA THR A 19 29.77 17.08 22.54
C THR A 19 30.19 15.68 23.02
N PRO A 20 29.46 14.64 22.60
CA PRO A 20 30.11 13.68 21.72
C PRO A 20 29.22 13.25 20.55
N GLU A 21 29.80 13.34 19.37
CA GLU A 21 29.79 12.24 18.40
C GLU A 21 28.45 11.92 17.74
N HIS A 22 28.26 12.63 16.62
CA HIS A 22 27.47 12.24 15.46
C HIS A 22 27.68 10.74 15.17
N HIS A 23 26.79 9.90 15.66
CA HIS A 23 26.73 8.49 15.25
C HIS A 23 26.10 8.42 13.87
N GLY A 24 26.92 8.72 12.86
CA GLY A 24 26.69 8.29 11.49
C GLY A 24 26.62 6.77 11.49
N HIS A 25 25.41 6.24 11.42
CA HIS A 25 25.26 4.83 11.10
C HIS A 25 25.45 4.69 9.60
N ASP A 26 26.58 4.12 9.24
CA ASP A 26 26.87 3.60 7.93
C ASP A 26 25.79 2.57 7.59
N HIS A 27 24.97 2.85 6.58
CA HIS A 27 24.12 1.85 5.96
C HIS A 27 25.02 0.96 5.12
N SER A 28 25.73 0.06 5.80
CA SER A 28 26.51 -1.00 5.16
C SER A 28 25.58 -1.73 4.19
N GLY A 29 26.01 -1.73 2.93
CA GLY A 29 25.24 -2.13 1.77
C GLY A 29 24.52 -3.46 1.97
N HIS A 30 23.20 -3.41 1.78
CA HIS A 30 22.49 -4.58 1.31
C HIS A 30 22.39 -4.47 -0.20
N ASP A 31 23.32 -5.14 -0.88
CA ASP A 31 23.16 -5.53 -2.27
C ASP A 31 21.94 -6.43 -2.38
N HIS A 32 20.78 -5.84 -2.68
CA HIS A 32 19.71 -6.59 -3.33
C HIS A 32 20.09 -6.72 -4.80
N ALA A 33 21.10 -7.56 -5.03
CA ALA A 33 21.31 -8.21 -6.29
C ALA A 33 19.96 -8.77 -6.74
N ALA A 34 19.46 -8.19 -7.83
CA ALA A 34 18.37 -8.65 -8.67
C ALA A 34 17.52 -9.75 -8.02
N HIS A 35 16.34 -9.38 -7.52
CA HIS A 35 15.23 -10.31 -7.66
C HIS A 35 15.01 -10.44 -9.17
N ALA A 36 15.77 -11.35 -9.78
CA ALA A 36 15.40 -11.95 -11.03
C ALA A 36 14.08 -12.65 -10.72
N GLU A 37 12.99 -11.91 -10.93
CA GLU A 37 11.65 -12.45 -11.05
C GLU A 37 11.77 -13.62 -12.02
N THR A 38 11.88 -14.82 -11.48
CA THR A 38 11.76 -16.03 -12.26
C THR A 38 10.29 -16.05 -12.65
N PRO A 39 9.92 -15.85 -13.93
CA PRO A 39 8.51 -15.91 -14.29
C PRO A 39 7.97 -17.28 -13.86
N PRO A 40 6.86 -17.33 -13.11
CA PRO A 40 6.30 -18.58 -12.64
C PRO A 40 5.99 -19.50 -13.83
N PRO A 41 6.05 -20.84 -13.65
CA PRO A 41 5.77 -21.79 -14.71
C PRO A 41 4.36 -21.53 -15.26
N ALA A 42 4.30 -21.34 -16.58
CA ALA A 42 3.13 -20.90 -17.35
C ALA A 42 2.01 -21.96 -17.47
N ASN A 43 1.59 -22.61 -16.38
CA ASN A 43 0.51 -23.61 -16.45
C ASN A 43 -0.45 -23.65 -15.24
N ALA A 44 -0.60 -22.53 -14.54
CA ALA A 44 -1.82 -22.18 -13.83
C ALA A 44 -1.99 -20.67 -14.02
N ALA A 45 -2.70 -20.27 -15.07
CA ALA A 45 -2.94 -18.85 -15.31
C ALA A 45 -3.94 -18.37 -14.24
N SER A 46 -3.43 -17.92 -13.08
CA SER A 46 -4.27 -17.21 -12.11
C SER A 46 -4.95 -16.05 -12.84
N ALA A 47 -6.27 -15.99 -12.73
CA ALA A 47 -7.08 -14.94 -13.30
C ALA A 47 -6.67 -13.59 -12.73
N ARG A 48 -6.85 -12.53 -13.52
CA ARG A 48 -6.54 -11.16 -13.12
C ARG A 48 -7.79 -10.31 -13.16
N LEU A 49 -7.99 -9.55 -12.09
CA LEU A 49 -9.04 -8.56 -11.97
C LEU A 49 -8.41 -7.19 -11.81
N GLN A 50 -8.70 -6.25 -12.71
CA GLN A 50 -8.27 -4.87 -12.56
C GLN A 50 -9.40 -4.04 -11.93
N LEU A 51 -9.08 -3.35 -10.84
CA LEU A 51 -10.01 -2.59 -10.02
C LEU A 51 -9.59 -1.13 -10.01
N ALA A 52 -10.46 -0.21 -10.37
CA ALA A 52 -10.24 1.22 -10.16
C ALA A 52 -10.80 1.62 -8.80
N ILE A 53 -9.96 2.23 -7.95
CA ILE A 53 -10.28 2.61 -6.57
C ILE A 53 -9.88 4.07 -6.36
N PRO A 54 -10.75 5.04 -6.66
CA PRO A 54 -10.42 6.46 -6.62
C PRO A 54 -9.94 6.99 -5.25
N ALA A 55 -10.27 6.28 -4.18
CA ALA A 55 -9.89 6.61 -2.80
C ALA A 55 -8.45 6.17 -2.43
N MET A 56 -7.78 5.37 -3.27
CA MET A 56 -6.43 4.87 -3.02
C MET A 56 -5.38 5.88 -3.53
N ASP A 57 -5.03 6.86 -2.70
CA ASP A 57 -4.10 7.94 -3.05
C ASP A 57 -2.76 7.85 -2.30
N CYS A 58 -2.69 7.05 -1.24
CA CYS A 58 -1.58 6.91 -0.32
C CYS A 58 -1.30 5.42 0.05
N PRO A 59 -0.07 5.07 0.46
CA PRO A 59 0.29 3.72 0.90
C PRO A 59 -0.59 3.17 2.03
N THR A 60 -1.09 4.04 2.91
CA THR A 60 -1.98 3.66 4.01
C THR A 60 -3.30 3.06 3.51
N GLU A 61 -3.92 3.66 2.47
CA GLU A 61 -5.14 3.10 1.87
C GLU A 61 -4.85 1.77 1.18
N GLY A 62 -3.72 1.67 0.47
CA GLY A 62 -3.26 0.41 -0.13
C GLY A 62 -3.14 -0.73 0.89
N GLN A 63 -2.58 -0.44 2.06
CA GLN A 63 -2.49 -1.43 3.15
C GLN A 63 -3.86 -1.83 3.71
N LEU A 64 -4.80 -0.88 3.79
CA LEU A 64 -6.17 -1.17 4.23
C LEU A 64 -6.92 -2.04 3.20
N ILE A 65 -6.73 -1.78 1.92
CA ILE A 65 -7.24 -2.61 0.81
C ILE A 65 -6.64 -4.02 0.90
N ALA A 66 -5.32 -4.14 1.02
CA ALA A 66 -4.65 -5.43 1.16
C ALA A 66 -5.19 -6.23 2.36
N LYS A 67 -5.43 -5.56 3.49
CA LYS A 67 -5.95 -6.18 4.71
C LYS A 67 -7.32 -6.83 4.50
N VAL A 68 -8.19 -6.27 3.66
CA VAL A 68 -9.52 -6.85 3.41
C VAL A 68 -9.54 -7.85 2.25
N LEU A 69 -8.65 -7.72 1.26
CA LEU A 69 -8.63 -8.60 0.10
C LEU A 69 -7.80 -9.87 0.32
N ARG A 70 -6.64 -9.79 0.97
CA ARG A 70 -5.77 -10.98 1.20
C ARG A 70 -6.44 -12.14 1.97
N PRO A 71 -7.40 -11.90 2.88
CA PRO A 71 -8.13 -13.00 3.53
C PRO A 71 -9.17 -13.70 2.64
N LEU A 72 -9.53 -13.12 1.49
CA LEU A 72 -10.52 -13.73 0.59
C LEU A 72 -9.95 -15.00 -0.04
N ALA A 73 -10.79 -16.05 -0.09
CA ALA A 73 -10.38 -17.34 -0.64
C ALA A 73 -10.06 -17.21 -2.13
N GLY A 74 -8.90 -17.72 -2.53
CA GLY A 74 -8.44 -17.66 -3.92
C GLY A 74 -7.69 -16.38 -4.28
N VAL A 75 -7.42 -15.46 -3.35
CA VAL A 75 -6.51 -14.33 -3.62
C VAL A 75 -5.06 -14.80 -3.52
N ASN A 76 -4.30 -14.63 -4.60
CA ASN A 76 -2.88 -15.03 -4.67
C ASN A 76 -1.97 -13.82 -4.44
N ASP A 77 -2.23 -12.71 -5.14
CA ASP A 77 -1.38 -11.51 -5.10
C ASP A 77 -2.19 -10.22 -5.38
N LEU A 78 -1.65 -9.08 -4.93
CA LEU A 78 -2.22 -7.74 -5.14
C LEU A 78 -1.11 -6.78 -5.57
N SER A 79 -1.27 -6.20 -6.75
CA SER A 79 -0.38 -5.16 -7.26
C SER A 79 -1.09 -3.80 -7.24
N PHE A 80 -0.43 -2.80 -6.65
CA PHE A 80 -1.00 -1.49 -6.39
C PHE A 80 -0.36 -0.44 -7.31
N ASN A 81 -1.19 0.30 -8.04
CA ASN A 81 -0.79 1.47 -8.81
C ASN A 81 -1.46 2.72 -8.24
N TYR A 82 -0.71 3.48 -7.44
CA TYR A 82 -1.20 4.70 -6.79
C TYR A 82 -1.40 5.87 -7.76
N ILE A 83 -0.68 5.89 -8.88
CA ILE A 83 -0.78 6.95 -9.88
C ILE A 83 -2.08 6.82 -10.67
N GLU A 84 -2.38 5.61 -11.15
CA GLU A 84 -3.62 5.31 -11.86
C GLU A 84 -4.79 5.01 -10.92
N ARG A 85 -4.52 4.92 -9.61
CA ARG A 85 -5.47 4.51 -8.57
C ARG A 85 -6.15 3.18 -8.92
N THR A 86 -5.35 2.22 -9.37
CA THR A 86 -5.82 0.88 -9.72
C THR A 86 -5.13 -0.21 -8.90
N VAL A 87 -5.85 -1.29 -8.65
CA VAL A 87 -5.33 -2.51 -8.03
C VAL A 87 -5.53 -3.66 -9.00
N THR A 88 -4.46 -4.41 -9.26
CA THR A 88 -4.52 -5.68 -9.99
C THR A 88 -4.56 -6.80 -8.96
N LEU A 89 -5.66 -7.54 -8.93
CA LEU A 89 -5.84 -8.73 -8.11
C LEU A 89 -5.54 -9.97 -8.94
N HIS A 90 -4.57 -10.76 -8.51
CA HIS A 90 -4.31 -12.10 -9.05
C HIS A 90 -5.04 -13.11 -8.19
N HIS A 91 -5.86 -13.96 -8.81
CA HIS A 91 -6.72 -14.88 -8.10
C HIS A 91 -6.97 -16.20 -8.82
N ASP A 92 -7.33 -17.22 -8.05
CA ASP A 92 -7.83 -18.51 -8.51
C ASP A 92 -9.30 -18.66 -8.06
N GLY A 93 -10.22 -18.17 -8.89
CA GLY A 93 -11.66 -18.39 -8.69
C GLY A 93 -12.37 -17.49 -7.66
N VAL A 94 -11.76 -16.38 -7.22
CA VAL A 94 -12.45 -15.34 -6.44
C VAL A 94 -13.73 -14.86 -7.12
N VAL A 95 -14.76 -14.62 -6.31
CA VAL A 95 -16.02 -14.03 -6.75
C VAL A 95 -15.88 -12.50 -6.78
N GLU A 96 -16.03 -11.90 -7.96
CA GLU A 96 -15.87 -10.45 -8.17
C GLU A 96 -16.78 -9.63 -7.24
N THR A 97 -18.02 -10.07 -7.02
CA THR A 97 -18.95 -9.38 -6.11
C THR A 97 -18.46 -9.36 -4.66
N GLU A 98 -17.80 -10.41 -4.18
CA GLU A 98 -17.25 -10.44 -2.81
C GLU A 98 -16.12 -9.41 -2.65
N VAL A 99 -15.28 -9.25 -3.67
CA VAL A 99 -14.23 -8.22 -3.72
C VAL A 99 -14.82 -6.82 -3.64
N LEU A 100 -15.83 -6.53 -4.47
CA LEU A 100 -16.48 -5.22 -4.48
C LEU A 100 -17.19 -4.90 -3.15
N VAL A 101 -17.81 -5.91 -2.52
CA VAL A 101 -18.46 -5.77 -1.21
C VAL A 101 -17.42 -5.51 -0.11
N ALA A 102 -16.32 -6.26 -0.07
CA ALA A 102 -15.25 -6.07 0.91
C ALA A 102 -14.64 -4.66 0.84
N LEU A 103 -14.43 -4.16 -0.38
CA LEU A 103 -13.92 -2.80 -0.63
C LEU A 103 -14.93 -1.71 -0.24
N SER A 104 -16.21 -1.94 -0.52
CA SER A 104 -17.28 -1.02 -0.11
C SER A 104 -17.43 -0.96 1.41
N ALA A 105 -17.21 -2.06 2.13
CA ALA A 105 -17.33 -2.14 3.58
C ALA A 105 -16.31 -1.26 4.33
N ILE A 106 -15.16 -0.97 3.72
CA ILE A 106 -14.15 -0.04 4.25
C ILE A 106 -14.26 1.37 3.67
N GLY A 107 -15.36 1.68 2.98
CA GLY A 107 -15.61 3.00 2.39
C GLY A 107 -14.78 3.30 1.14
N MET A 108 -14.22 2.27 0.49
CA MET A 108 -13.40 2.41 -0.71
C MET A 108 -14.00 1.60 -1.86
N PRO A 109 -15.18 1.97 -2.38
CA PRO A 109 -15.81 1.24 -3.47
C PRO A 109 -14.91 1.22 -4.70
N ALA A 110 -14.94 0.09 -5.40
CA ALA A 110 -14.17 -0.12 -6.61
C ALA A 110 -15.09 -0.32 -7.81
N THR A 111 -14.56 -0.07 -9.00
CA THR A 111 -15.19 -0.49 -10.26
C THR A 111 -14.27 -1.43 -11.00
N LEU A 112 -14.86 -2.40 -11.70
CA LEU A 112 -14.13 -3.28 -12.60
C LEU A 112 -13.61 -2.46 -13.77
N HIS A 113 -12.30 -2.47 -13.96
CA HIS A 113 -11.68 -1.99 -15.19
C HIS A 113 -11.59 -3.20 -16.13
N ALA A 114 -12.33 -3.14 -17.24
CA ALA A 114 -12.29 -4.20 -18.23
C ALA A 114 -10.82 -4.40 -18.65
N SER A 115 -10.27 -5.57 -18.32
CA SER A 115 -8.92 -5.92 -18.75
C SER A 115 -8.97 -6.10 -20.26
N ALA A 116 -8.52 -5.09 -21.01
CA ALA A 116 -8.27 -5.26 -22.43
C ALA A 116 -7.14 -6.28 -22.57
N ALA A 117 -7.46 -7.47 -23.06
CA ALA A 117 -6.46 -8.41 -23.53
C ALA A 117 -5.72 -7.76 -24.73
N PRO A 118 -4.38 -7.90 -24.82
CA PRO A 118 -3.63 -7.44 -25.99
C PRO A 118 -4.04 -8.18 -27.27
#